data_AF-A0A9X0BEZ0-F1
#
_entry.id   AF-A0A9X0BEZ0-F1
#
_cell.length_a   1.000
_cell.length_b   1.000
_cell.length_c   1.000
_cell.angle_alpha   90.00
_cell.angle_beta   90.00
_cell.angle_gamma   90.00
#
_symmetry.space_group_name_H-M   'P 1'
#
loop_
_entity.id
_entity.type
_entity.pdbx_description
1 polymer ?
#
loop_
_entity_poly.entity_id
_entity_poly.type
_entity_poly.pdbx_seq_one_letter_code
_entity_poly.pdbx_strand_id
1 'polypeptide(L)'
;MPNSLIPTHLLCLPGDRTPEEDLLEKKGDIQLIQRYRWNLHHNGKSTWNTDRVDLAGLLKVELALRENDQRHVALTGKLDARRRYEINVKLKFAEEITEVQSIESEIKKLIRDYWDLERRWWQIRSSFPRTPLSRGVDLWRSNPMWYLHQDLREDCAGRGGCCEQDCGCCPKRRERPGRNLAAGHCTVECSCCEKVRGFELDAEQKRMYRKAFGLGSDWITKSAYATKMIQVSTLGLTAGDAVVDPFDKISDVTDDRAHLPLPCWRMLGHIGLNPV
;
A
#
# COMPACT_ATOMS: atom_id res chain seq x y z
N MET A 1 10.19 -12.23 -54.53
CA MET A 1 10.95 -11.63 -53.41
C MET A 1 10.39 -12.20 -52.13
N PRO A 2 11.13 -13.02 -51.36
CA PRO A 2 10.63 -13.48 -50.08
C PRO A 2 10.72 -12.32 -49.08
N ASN A 3 9.58 -11.93 -48.50
CA ASN A 3 9.53 -11.03 -47.35
C ASN A 3 10.31 -11.68 -46.20
N SER A 4 11.57 -11.31 -46.04
CA SER A 4 12.34 -11.60 -44.82
C SER A 4 11.70 -10.82 -43.68
N LEU A 5 10.80 -11.47 -42.95
CA LEU A 5 10.25 -10.95 -41.70
C LEU A 5 11.44 -10.63 -40.78
N ILE A 6 11.58 -9.36 -40.41
CA ILE A 6 12.53 -8.95 -39.37
C ILE A 6 12.18 -9.79 -38.14
N PRO A 7 13.14 -10.55 -37.57
CA PRO A 7 12.91 -11.32 -36.36
C PRO A 7 12.27 -10.43 -35.28
N THR A 8 11.12 -10.84 -34.75
CA THR A 8 10.33 -10.05 -33.77
C THR A 8 11.13 -9.64 -32.54
N HIS A 9 12.14 -10.44 -32.15
CA HIS A 9 13.04 -10.11 -31.05
C HIS A 9 13.96 -8.89 -31.31
N LEU A 10 14.14 -8.47 -32.57
CA LEU A 10 14.90 -7.26 -32.96
C LEU A 10 14.04 -5.99 -32.93
N LEU A 11 12.72 -6.12 -32.76
CA LEU A 11 11.78 -4.99 -32.67
C LEU A 11 11.36 -4.67 -31.23
N CYS A 12 11.66 -5.56 -30.27
CA CYS A 12 11.30 -5.38 -28.87
C CYS A 12 12.33 -4.50 -28.14
N LEU A 13 11.85 -3.43 -27.52
CA LEU A 13 12.64 -2.60 -26.64
C LEU A 13 12.76 -3.20 -25.24
N PRO A 14 13.79 -2.76 -24.48
CA PRO A 14 13.85 -2.97 -23.06
C PRO A 14 12.56 -2.71 -22.28
N GLY A 15 12.01 -3.78 -21.71
CA GLY A 15 10.81 -3.74 -20.87
C GLY A 15 9.50 -3.99 -21.62
N ASP A 16 9.53 -4.16 -22.94
CA ASP A 16 8.36 -4.58 -23.71
C ASP A 16 7.80 -5.90 -23.16
N ARG A 17 6.50 -6.10 -23.40
CA ARG A 17 5.85 -7.35 -23.02
C ARG A 17 6.42 -8.48 -23.86
N THR A 18 6.66 -9.60 -23.21
CA THR A 18 7.01 -10.84 -23.90
C THR A 18 5.74 -11.48 -24.47
N PRO A 19 5.85 -12.29 -25.55
CA PRO A 19 4.71 -13.07 -26.04
C PRO A 19 4.08 -13.95 -24.95
N GLU A 20 4.88 -14.47 -24.01
CA GLU A 20 4.41 -15.24 -22.86
C GLU A 20 3.60 -14.37 -21.90
N GLU A 21 4.03 -13.14 -21.59
CA GLU A 21 3.26 -12.21 -20.76
C GLU A 21 1.92 -11.88 -21.41
N ASP A 22 1.90 -11.59 -22.72
CA ASP A 22 0.67 -11.30 -23.46
C ASP A 22 -0.30 -12.50 -23.47
N LEU A 23 0.22 -13.72 -23.60
CA LEU A 23 -0.58 -14.94 -23.53
C LEU A 23 -1.21 -15.11 -22.14
N LEU A 24 -0.44 -14.89 -21.08
CA LEU A 24 -0.93 -14.97 -19.70
C LEU A 24 -1.97 -13.88 -19.41
N GLU A 25 -1.75 -12.66 -19.91
CA GLU A 25 -2.70 -11.55 -19.73
C GLU A 25 -4.03 -11.83 -20.43
N LYS A 26 -3.99 -12.44 -21.63
CA LYS A 26 -5.19 -12.89 -22.35
C LYS A 26 -5.95 -13.99 -21.63
N LYS A 27 -5.23 -14.92 -20.98
CA LYS A 27 -5.85 -15.99 -20.18
C LYS A 27 -6.55 -15.45 -18.93
N GLY A 28 -6.13 -14.29 -18.43
CA GLY A 28 -6.73 -13.66 -17.26
C GLY A 28 -6.35 -14.31 -15.92
N ASP A 29 -5.38 -15.22 -15.91
CA ASP A 29 -4.86 -15.83 -14.69
C ASP A 29 -3.91 -14.86 -13.99
N ILE A 30 -4.46 -14.08 -13.06
CA ILE A 30 -3.75 -13.03 -12.32
C ILE A 30 -2.61 -13.62 -11.49
N GLN A 31 -2.84 -14.78 -10.88
CA GLN A 31 -1.83 -15.43 -10.05
C GLN A 31 -0.61 -15.83 -10.88
N LEU A 32 -0.86 -16.48 -12.02
CA LEU A 32 0.20 -16.95 -12.90
C LEU A 32 0.98 -15.80 -13.55
N ILE A 33 0.30 -14.74 -14.01
CA ILE A 33 0.99 -13.58 -14.60
C ILE A 33 1.82 -12.82 -13.56
N GLN A 34 1.34 -12.66 -12.32
CA GLN A 34 2.12 -12.00 -11.27
C GLN A 34 3.34 -12.83 -10.87
N ARG A 35 3.21 -14.16 -10.78
CA ARG A 35 4.36 -15.07 -10.55
C ARG A 35 5.37 -15.00 -11.70
N TYR A 36 4.89 -14.95 -12.95
CA TYR A 36 5.74 -14.78 -14.12
C TYR A 36 6.54 -13.47 -14.03
N ARG A 37 5.88 -12.35 -13.75
CA ARG A 37 6.50 -11.02 -13.58
C ARG A 37 7.52 -11.00 -12.44
N TRP A 38 7.20 -11.60 -11.30
CA TRP A 38 8.12 -11.73 -10.17
C TRP A 38 9.35 -12.56 -10.52
N ASN A 39 9.15 -13.72 -11.16
CA ASN A 39 10.25 -14.61 -11.55
C ASN A 39 11.14 -13.99 -12.62
N LEU A 40 10.60 -13.24 -13.57
CA LEU A 40 11.42 -12.49 -14.53
C LEU A 40 12.31 -11.46 -13.83
N HIS A 41 11.79 -10.79 -12.81
CA HIS A 41 12.54 -9.81 -12.04
C HIS A 41 13.63 -10.46 -11.15
N HIS A 42 13.31 -11.58 -10.49
CA HIS A 42 14.22 -12.25 -9.54
C HIS A 42 15.22 -13.21 -10.20
N ASN A 43 14.77 -14.00 -11.18
CA ASN A 43 15.57 -15.08 -11.80
C ASN A 43 16.10 -14.68 -13.18
N GLY A 44 15.61 -13.59 -13.76
CA GLY A 44 16.12 -13.09 -15.02
C GLY A 44 17.57 -12.65 -14.87
N LYS A 45 18.47 -13.21 -15.70
CA LYS A 45 19.77 -12.61 -16.05
C LYS A 45 19.53 -11.33 -16.87
N SER A 46 18.86 -10.38 -16.26
CA SER A 46 18.18 -9.31 -16.94
C SER A 46 19.20 -8.37 -17.59
N THR A 47 19.15 -8.27 -18.92
CA THR A 47 19.70 -7.17 -19.72
C THR A 47 19.04 -5.83 -19.38
N TRP A 48 17.94 -5.87 -18.61
CA TRP A 48 17.26 -4.71 -18.02
C TRP A 48 17.90 -4.43 -16.67
N ASN A 49 18.19 -3.17 -16.39
CA ASN A 49 18.72 -2.73 -15.10
C ASN A 49 17.65 -2.93 -13.99
N THR A 50 17.44 -4.18 -13.56
CA THR A 50 16.47 -4.62 -12.56
C THR A 50 16.78 -4.06 -11.18
N ASP A 51 18.01 -3.61 -10.96
CA ASP A 51 18.49 -2.92 -9.76
C ASP A 51 17.80 -1.56 -9.52
N ARG A 52 16.96 -1.09 -10.45
CA ARG A 52 16.28 0.21 -10.37
C ARG A 52 14.92 0.20 -9.67
N VAL A 53 14.31 -0.97 -9.43
CA VAL A 53 12.99 -1.02 -8.79
C VAL A 53 13.14 -1.13 -7.27
N ASP A 54 13.05 0.01 -6.59
CA ASP A 54 13.13 0.08 -5.12
C ASP A 54 11.76 -0.22 -4.47
N LEU A 55 11.31 -1.48 -4.55
CA LEU A 55 10.06 -1.91 -3.90
C LEU A 55 10.10 -1.69 -2.38
N ALA A 56 11.24 -1.97 -1.76
CA ALA A 56 11.39 -1.81 -0.32
C ALA A 56 11.31 -0.34 0.10
N GLY A 57 11.96 0.56 -0.63
CA GLY A 57 11.85 2.01 -0.44
C GLY A 57 10.44 2.52 -0.66
N LEU A 58 9.73 2.03 -1.70
CA LEU A 58 8.32 2.37 -1.93
C LEU A 58 7.47 2.02 -0.69
N LEU A 59 7.57 0.78 -0.20
CA LEU A 59 6.78 0.34 0.96
C LEU A 59 7.19 1.03 2.27
N LYS A 60 8.47 1.40 2.45
CA LYS A 60 8.92 2.22 3.59
C LYS A 60 8.25 3.59 3.59
N VAL A 61 8.18 4.24 2.43
CA VAL A 61 7.51 5.54 2.30
C VAL A 61 6.01 5.41 2.53
N GLU A 62 5.37 4.36 2.02
CA GLU A 62 3.96 4.08 2.32
C GLU A 62 3.71 3.83 3.81
N LEU A 63 4.62 3.14 4.50
CA LEU A 63 4.54 2.98 5.96
C LEU A 63 4.65 4.31 6.69
N ALA A 64 5.57 5.18 6.27
CA ALA A 64 5.72 6.52 6.84
C ALA A 64 4.48 7.40 6.58
N LEU A 65 3.88 7.31 5.39
CA LEU A 65 2.61 7.98 5.06
C LEU A 65 1.48 7.51 5.98
N ARG A 66 1.39 6.20 6.24
CA ARG A 66 0.43 5.63 7.19
C ARG A 66 0.67 6.10 8.62
N GLU A 67 1.91 6.06 9.11
CA GLU A 67 2.25 6.55 10.45
C GLU A 67 1.91 8.03 10.63
N ASN A 68 2.28 8.85 9.64
CA ASN A 68 1.96 10.27 9.63
C ASN A 68 0.45 10.52 9.69
N ASP A 69 -0.32 9.87 8.82
CA ASP A 69 -1.78 10.03 8.76
C ASP A 69 -2.46 9.55 10.05
N GLN A 70 -2.00 8.43 10.60
CA GLN A 70 -2.55 7.86 11.83
C GLN A 70 -2.27 8.74 13.05
N ARG A 71 -1.05 9.29 13.15
CA ARG A 71 -0.71 10.29 14.18
C ARG A 71 -1.55 11.55 14.02
N HIS A 72 -1.73 12.04 12.79
CA HIS A 72 -2.57 13.19 12.51
C HIS A 72 -3.99 12.94 13.02
N VAL A 73 -4.60 11.80 12.68
CA VAL A 73 -5.95 11.43 13.17
C VAL A 73 -5.99 11.35 14.70
N ALA A 74 -4.98 10.75 15.33
CA ALA A 74 -4.90 10.63 16.78
C ALA A 74 -4.91 12.01 17.45
N LEU A 75 -4.06 12.92 16.98
CA LEU A 75 -3.94 14.27 17.52
C LEU A 75 -5.16 15.15 17.26
N THR A 76 -5.75 15.09 16.06
CA THR A 76 -7.02 15.77 15.78
C THR A 76 -8.10 15.28 16.73
N GLY A 77 -8.21 13.96 16.93
CA GLY A 77 -9.15 13.39 17.90
C GLY A 77 -8.90 13.86 19.34
N LYS A 78 -7.63 13.97 19.77
CA LYS A 78 -7.25 14.52 21.09
C LYS A 78 -7.65 15.99 21.22
N LEU A 79 -7.41 16.82 20.20
CA LEU A 79 -7.85 18.24 20.19
C LEU A 79 -9.37 18.38 20.21
N ASP A 80 -10.09 17.60 19.41
CA ASP A 80 -11.54 17.67 19.35
C ASP A 80 -12.18 17.26 20.68
N ALA A 81 -11.62 16.26 21.36
CA ALA A 81 -12.05 15.87 22.70
C ALA A 81 -11.83 16.99 23.72
N ARG A 82 -10.67 17.66 23.67
CA ARG A 82 -10.36 18.80 24.54
C ARG A 82 -11.30 19.99 24.29
N ARG A 83 -11.49 20.39 23.04
CA ARG A 83 -12.39 21.50 22.68
C ARG A 83 -13.82 21.26 23.17
N ARG A 84 -14.31 20.01 23.09
CA ARG A 84 -15.62 19.64 23.67
C ARG A 84 -15.67 19.79 25.18
N TYR A 85 -14.60 19.43 25.89
CA TYR A 85 -14.51 19.59 27.34
C TYR A 85 -14.46 21.07 27.74
N GLU A 86 -13.67 21.89 27.04
CA GLU A 86 -13.52 23.33 27.31
C GLU A 86 -14.84 24.10 27.16
N ILE A 87 -15.65 23.77 26.15
CA ILE A 87 -17.00 24.34 25.97
C ILE A 87 -17.86 24.12 27.22
N ASN A 88 -17.68 22.99 27.92
CA ASN A 88 -18.47 22.62 29.08
C ASN A 88 -17.95 23.23 30.40
N VAL A 89 -16.67 23.61 30.51
CA VAL A 89 -16.04 24.00 31.79
C VAL A 89 -15.68 25.49 31.90
N LYS A 90 -15.73 26.28 30.81
CA LYS A 90 -15.56 27.77 30.81
C LYS A 90 -14.32 28.34 31.52
N LEU A 91 -13.30 27.54 31.81
CA LEU A 91 -12.02 27.98 32.34
C LEU A 91 -10.90 27.22 31.62
N LYS A 92 -9.82 27.93 31.27
CA LYS A 92 -8.59 27.34 30.72
C LYS A 92 -7.43 27.69 31.63
N PHE A 93 -6.64 26.70 32.01
CA PHE A 93 -5.38 26.91 32.71
C PHE A 93 -4.24 27.16 31.71
N ALA A 94 -3.18 27.86 32.14
CA ALA A 94 -2.03 28.18 31.28
C ALA A 94 -1.36 26.92 30.69
N GLU A 95 -1.25 25.85 31.49
CA GLU A 95 -0.69 24.56 31.07
C GLU A 95 -1.51 23.91 29.94
N GLU A 96 -2.84 24.00 30.00
CA GLU A 96 -3.73 23.48 28.96
C GLU A 96 -3.57 24.25 27.64
N ILE A 97 -3.38 25.57 27.72
CA ILE A 97 -3.11 26.41 26.55
C ILE A 97 -1.80 25.98 25.89
N THR A 98 -0.74 25.77 26.66
CA THR A 98 0.56 25.31 26.16
C THR A 98 0.45 23.94 25.49
N GLU A 99 -0.29 23.01 26.08
CA GLU A 99 -0.47 21.68 25.50
C GLU A 99 -1.26 21.71 24.19
N VAL A 100 -2.37 22.46 24.12
CA VAL A 100 -3.15 22.63 22.89
C VAL A 100 -2.29 23.22 21.78
N GLN A 101 -1.50 24.25 22.08
CA GLN A 101 -0.57 24.86 21.11
C GLN A 101 0.49 23.87 20.63
N SER A 102 1.01 23.02 21.52
CA SER A 102 1.96 21.96 21.18
C SER A 102 1.35 20.96 20.19
N ILE A 103 0.13 20.48 20.45
CA ILE A 103 -0.58 19.54 19.56
C ILE A 103 -0.87 20.20 18.21
N GLU A 104 -1.32 21.46 18.18
CA GLU A 104 -1.56 22.19 16.94
C GLU A 104 -0.28 22.38 16.11
N SER A 105 0.85 22.62 16.78
CA SER A 105 2.17 22.69 16.13
C SER A 105 2.58 21.34 15.52
N GLU A 106 2.36 20.24 16.24
CA GLU A 106 2.64 18.89 15.75
C GLU A 106 1.76 18.54 14.53
N ILE A 107 0.46 18.86 14.56
CA ILE A 107 -0.43 18.66 13.41
C ILE A 107 0.07 19.44 12.18
N LYS A 108 0.47 20.71 12.35
CA LYS A 108 1.05 21.50 11.24
C LYS A 108 2.31 20.86 10.68
N LYS A 109 3.15 20.28 11.55
CA LYS A 109 4.34 19.53 11.12
C LYS A 109 3.94 18.27 10.33
N LEU A 110 2.99 17.48 10.82
CA LEU A 110 2.52 16.27 10.13
C LEU A 110 1.97 16.56 8.74
N ILE A 111 1.25 17.67 8.56
CA ILE A 111 0.76 18.10 7.24
C ILE A 111 1.92 18.35 6.26
N ARG A 112 2.98 19.04 6.70
CA ARG A 112 4.19 19.28 5.88
C ARG A 112 4.93 17.99 5.58
N ASP A 113 5.15 17.17 6.61
CA ASP A 113 5.83 15.88 6.49
C ASP A 113 5.09 14.96 5.51
N TYR A 114 3.75 14.96 5.52
CA TYR A 114 2.96 14.18 4.56
C TYR A 114 3.20 14.62 3.13
N TRP A 115 3.16 15.93 2.89
CA TRP A 115 3.41 16.51 1.57
C TRP A 115 4.78 16.06 1.05
N ASP A 116 5.82 16.14 1.88
CA ASP A 116 7.19 15.68 1.56
C ASP A 116 7.23 14.17 1.25
N LEU A 117 6.56 13.35 2.05
CA LEU A 117 6.46 11.91 1.85
C LEU A 117 5.75 11.54 0.54
N GLU A 118 4.70 12.26 0.15
CA GLU A 118 4.02 12.04 -1.14
C GLU A 118 4.95 12.28 -2.33
N ARG A 119 5.74 13.37 -2.30
CA ARG A 119 6.74 13.63 -3.35
C ARG A 119 7.82 12.57 -3.37
N ARG A 120 8.25 12.10 -2.21
CA ARG A 120 9.21 10.99 -2.13
C ARG A 120 8.62 9.71 -2.72
N TRP A 121 7.35 9.42 -2.45
CA TRP A 121 6.64 8.29 -3.04
C TRP A 121 6.61 8.42 -4.58
N TRP A 122 6.24 9.59 -5.09
CA TRP A 122 6.21 9.86 -6.53
C TRP A 122 7.59 9.73 -7.18
N GLN A 123 8.65 10.24 -6.52
CA GLN A 123 10.03 10.12 -7.01
C GLN A 123 10.45 8.65 -7.17
N ILE A 124 10.13 7.80 -6.20
CA ILE A 124 10.42 6.36 -6.27
C ILE A 124 9.54 5.71 -7.34
N ARG A 125 8.24 5.99 -7.35
CA ARG A 125 7.32 5.40 -8.31
C ARG A 125 7.66 5.77 -9.75
N SER A 126 8.06 7.00 -10.02
CA SER A 126 8.43 7.48 -11.36
C SER A 126 9.78 6.96 -11.84
N SER A 127 10.65 6.50 -10.93
CA SER A 127 11.93 5.89 -11.31
C SER A 127 11.77 4.44 -11.80
N PHE A 128 10.60 3.82 -11.59
CA PHE A 128 10.34 2.46 -12.03
C PHE A 128 10.32 2.41 -13.57
N PRO A 129 11.25 1.70 -14.21
CA PRO A 129 11.15 1.45 -15.65
C PRO A 129 9.86 0.70 -15.98
N ARG A 130 9.40 0.77 -17.23
CA ARG A 130 8.23 0.00 -17.72
C ARG A 130 8.58 -1.49 -17.86
N THR A 131 8.84 -2.15 -16.74
CA THR A 131 9.19 -3.58 -16.67
C THR A 131 7.97 -4.45 -16.35
N PRO A 132 8.06 -5.77 -16.54
CA PRO A 132 7.06 -6.72 -16.07
C PRO A 132 6.69 -6.50 -14.60
N LEU A 133 7.68 -6.21 -13.73
CA LEU A 133 7.44 -5.94 -12.32
C LEU A 133 6.59 -4.67 -12.10
N SER A 134 6.92 -3.57 -12.78
CA SER A 134 6.17 -2.31 -12.69
C SER A 134 4.70 -2.50 -13.12
N ARG A 135 4.47 -3.24 -14.21
CA ARG A 135 3.11 -3.63 -14.65
C ARG A 135 2.39 -4.50 -13.63
N GLY A 136 3.12 -5.39 -12.94
CA GLY A 136 2.58 -6.19 -11.84
C GLY A 136 2.11 -5.34 -10.67
N VAL A 137 2.91 -4.35 -10.27
CA VAL A 137 2.53 -3.36 -9.24
C VAL A 137 1.29 -2.58 -9.68
N ASP A 138 1.25 -2.10 -10.92
CA ASP A 138 0.10 -1.36 -11.45
C ASP A 138 -1.18 -2.20 -11.47
N LEU A 139 -1.09 -3.45 -11.92
CA LEU A 139 -2.21 -4.38 -11.91
C LEU A 139 -2.72 -4.59 -10.49
N TRP A 140 -1.81 -4.86 -9.53
CA TRP A 140 -2.20 -5.10 -8.15
C TRP A 140 -2.85 -3.85 -7.52
N ARG A 141 -2.25 -2.69 -7.73
CA ARG A 141 -2.72 -1.41 -7.17
C ARG A 141 -3.94 -0.83 -7.91
N SER A 142 -4.34 -1.40 -9.04
CA SER A 142 -5.60 -1.06 -9.72
C SER A 142 -6.82 -1.38 -8.86
N ASN A 143 -6.71 -2.36 -7.96
CA ASN A 143 -7.72 -2.59 -6.94
C ASN A 143 -7.42 -1.67 -5.72
N PRO A 144 -8.26 -0.68 -5.39
CA PRO A 144 -8.01 0.23 -4.26
C PRO A 144 -8.04 -0.47 -2.90
N MET A 145 -8.49 -1.73 -2.84
CA MET A 145 -8.56 -2.58 -1.65
C MET A 145 -7.41 -3.57 -1.55
N TRP A 146 -6.37 -3.45 -2.37
CA TRP A 146 -5.16 -4.30 -2.34
C TRP A 146 -4.61 -4.51 -0.92
N TYR A 147 -4.71 -3.49 -0.06
CA TYR A 147 -4.17 -3.52 1.30
C TYR A 147 -5.02 -4.34 2.27
N LEU A 148 -6.23 -4.78 1.89
CA LEU A 148 -7.07 -5.70 2.66
C LEU A 148 -6.90 -7.17 2.24
N HIS A 149 -5.85 -7.48 1.46
CA HIS A 149 -5.46 -8.85 1.21
C HIS A 149 -5.26 -9.61 2.54
N GLN A 150 -5.77 -10.84 2.60
CA GLN A 150 -5.79 -11.69 3.80
C GLN A 150 -4.45 -11.71 4.54
N ASP A 151 -3.33 -11.98 3.87
CA ASP A 151 -2.01 -12.01 4.49
C ASP A 151 -1.61 -10.70 5.21
N LEU A 152 -2.05 -9.53 4.70
CA LEU A 152 -1.78 -8.23 5.33
C LEU A 152 -2.69 -8.00 6.54
N ARG A 153 -3.92 -8.51 6.48
CA ARG A 153 -4.87 -8.51 7.61
C ARG A 153 -4.38 -9.39 8.74
N GLU A 154 -3.95 -10.61 8.42
CA GLU A 154 -3.38 -11.56 9.38
C GLU A 154 -2.09 -11.00 10.01
N ASP A 155 -1.23 -10.38 9.21
CA ASP A 155 -0.06 -9.67 9.75
C ASP A 155 -0.45 -8.53 10.69
N CYS A 156 -1.45 -7.73 10.32
CA CYS A 156 -1.99 -6.70 11.20
C CYS A 156 -2.54 -7.29 12.52
N ALA A 157 -3.30 -8.38 12.46
CA ALA A 157 -3.86 -9.04 13.62
C ALA A 157 -2.77 -9.66 14.51
N GLY A 158 -1.81 -10.39 13.92
CA GLY A 158 -0.70 -11.02 14.65
C GLY A 158 0.23 -10.02 15.35
N ARG A 159 0.22 -8.75 14.94
CA ARG A 159 0.92 -7.64 15.61
C ARG A 159 0.08 -6.96 16.71
N GLY A 160 -1.07 -7.53 17.09
CA GLY A 160 -2.01 -6.94 18.04
C GLY A 160 -2.76 -5.74 17.48
N GLY A 161 -2.96 -5.70 16.17
CA GLY A 161 -3.52 -4.57 15.45
C GLY A 161 -5.05 -4.58 15.37
N CYS A 162 -5.59 -3.55 14.71
CA CYS A 162 -7.03 -3.34 14.56
C CYS A 162 -7.79 -4.48 13.86
N CYS A 163 -7.10 -5.35 13.10
CA CYS A 163 -7.72 -6.49 12.43
C CYS A 163 -8.02 -7.66 13.38
N GLU A 164 -7.38 -7.71 14.56
CA GLU A 164 -7.75 -8.67 15.63
C GLU A 164 -8.99 -8.18 16.39
N GLN A 165 -9.09 -6.86 16.58
CA GLN A 165 -10.09 -6.21 17.44
C GLN A 165 -11.38 -5.83 16.70
N ASP A 166 -11.42 -6.07 15.39
CA ASP A 166 -12.51 -5.73 14.47
C ASP A 166 -13.09 -4.32 14.64
N CYS A 167 -12.23 -3.33 14.90
CA CYS A 167 -12.69 -1.94 15.11
C CYS A 167 -13.14 -1.25 13.79
N GLY A 168 -13.00 -1.93 12.64
CA GLY A 168 -13.43 -1.44 11.33
C GLY A 168 -12.64 -0.26 10.77
N CYS A 169 -11.53 0.17 11.39
CA CYS A 169 -10.81 1.36 10.94
C CYS A 169 -9.91 1.11 9.72
N CYS A 170 -9.47 -0.13 9.48
CA CYS A 170 -8.56 -0.44 8.37
C CYS A 170 -9.25 -0.28 7.01
N PRO A 171 -10.45 -0.86 6.74
CA PRO A 171 -11.15 -0.68 5.47
C PRO A 171 -11.51 0.78 5.15
N LYS A 172 -11.78 1.59 6.19
CA LYS A 172 -12.17 3.00 6.05
C LYS A 172 -11.00 3.94 5.70
N ARG A 173 -9.76 3.45 5.66
CA ARG A 173 -8.58 4.30 5.37
C ARG A 173 -8.62 4.91 3.97
N ARG A 174 -9.15 4.18 2.98
CA ARG A 174 -9.32 4.68 1.60
C ARG A 174 -10.27 5.87 1.48
N GLU A 175 -11.19 6.03 2.45
CA GLU A 175 -12.25 7.03 2.40
C GLU A 175 -11.75 8.41 2.81
N ARG A 176 -10.50 8.53 3.28
CA ARG A 176 -9.93 9.81 3.72
C ARG A 176 -9.51 10.66 2.51
N PRO A 177 -10.17 11.81 2.26
CA PRO A 177 -9.87 12.63 1.09
C PRO A 177 -8.42 13.11 1.09
N GLY A 178 -7.75 12.97 -0.06
CA GLY A 178 -6.36 13.39 -0.21
C GLY A 178 -5.34 12.56 0.57
N ARG A 179 -5.71 11.38 1.08
CA ARG A 179 -4.82 10.49 1.84
C ARG A 179 -4.69 9.08 1.27
N ASN A 180 -4.94 8.93 -0.03
CA ASN A 180 -5.00 7.62 -0.71
C ASN A 180 -3.70 6.81 -0.57
N LEU A 181 -2.53 7.46 -0.58
CA LEU A 181 -1.24 6.79 -0.43
C LEU A 181 -0.97 6.30 1.01
N ALA A 182 -1.77 6.74 1.98
CA ALA A 182 -1.76 6.25 3.36
C ALA A 182 -2.82 5.16 3.61
N ALA A 183 -3.42 4.59 2.57
CA ALA A 183 -4.26 3.42 2.72
C ALA A 183 -3.43 2.21 3.21
N GLY A 184 -3.99 1.46 4.16
CA GLY A 184 -3.35 0.29 4.75
C GLY A 184 -3.67 0.07 6.23
N HIS A 185 -3.08 -0.98 6.79
CA HIS A 185 -3.29 -1.39 8.16
C HIS A 185 -2.67 -0.46 9.20
N CYS A 186 -3.04 -0.68 10.47
CA CYS A 186 -2.54 0.10 11.58
C CYS A 186 -1.02 0.00 11.74
N THR A 187 -0.44 1.11 12.18
CA THR A 187 0.97 1.24 12.57
C THR A 187 1.04 1.53 14.07
N VAL A 188 2.24 1.80 14.56
CA VAL A 188 2.48 2.22 15.96
C VAL A 188 1.78 3.53 16.35
N GLU A 189 1.30 4.30 15.37
CA GLU A 189 0.61 5.59 15.58
C GLU A 189 -0.93 5.45 15.56
N CYS A 190 -1.47 4.23 15.49
CA CYS A 190 -2.91 4.03 15.44
C CYS A 190 -3.59 4.29 16.79
N SER A 191 -4.46 5.31 16.84
CA SER A 191 -5.23 5.65 18.06
C SER A 191 -6.17 4.54 18.53
N CYS A 192 -6.70 3.70 17.64
CA CYS A 192 -7.51 2.54 18.04
C CYS A 192 -6.65 1.50 18.78
N CYS A 193 -5.46 1.19 18.26
CA CYS A 193 -4.52 0.29 18.93
C CYS A 193 -4.01 0.88 20.25
N GLU A 194 -3.75 2.20 20.31
CA GLU A 194 -3.40 2.90 21.57
C GLU A 194 -4.48 2.70 22.65
N LYS A 195 -5.75 2.87 22.28
CA LYS A 195 -6.89 2.66 23.20
C LYS A 195 -7.00 1.23 23.69
N VAL A 196 -6.91 0.25 22.79
CA VAL A 196 -6.97 -1.19 23.16
C VAL A 196 -5.79 -1.55 24.06
N ARG A 197 -4.60 -1.07 23.75
CA ARG A 197 -3.39 -1.31 24.52
C ARG A 197 -3.40 -0.58 25.88
N GLY A 198 -4.15 0.51 26.01
CA GLY A 198 -4.33 1.25 27.26
C GLY A 198 -3.20 2.23 27.63
N PHE A 199 -2.20 2.41 26.76
CA PHE A 199 -1.10 3.37 26.97
C PHE A 199 -0.55 3.91 25.64
N GLU A 200 0.15 5.03 25.65
CA GLU A 200 0.90 5.53 24.48
C GLU A 200 2.29 4.87 24.42
N LEU A 201 2.79 4.53 23.23
CA LEU A 201 4.17 4.05 23.10
C LEU A 201 5.12 5.24 23.20
N ASP A 202 6.20 5.11 23.96
CA ASP A 202 7.28 6.10 23.94
C ASP A 202 8.10 5.99 22.64
N ALA A 203 9.04 6.93 22.46
CA ALA A 203 9.87 6.99 21.26
C ALA A 203 10.77 5.74 21.08
N GLU A 204 11.23 5.12 22.16
CA GLU A 204 12.07 3.93 22.13
C GLU A 204 11.27 2.69 21.73
N GLN A 205 10.12 2.50 22.37
CA GLN A 205 9.18 1.42 22.05
C GLN A 205 8.75 1.51 20.58
N LYS A 206 8.38 2.71 20.10
CA LYS A 206 8.04 2.92 18.67
C LYS A 206 9.19 2.51 17.75
N ARG A 207 10.45 2.86 18.09
CA ARG A 207 11.64 2.42 17.33
C ARG A 207 11.80 0.91 17.35
N MET A 208 11.61 0.26 18.50
CA MET A 208 11.70 -1.20 18.62
C MET A 208 10.68 -1.91 17.73
N TYR A 209 9.41 -1.51 17.78
CA TYR A 209 8.35 -2.09 16.94
C TYR A 209 8.59 -1.85 15.45
N ARG A 210 9.05 -0.65 15.06
CA ARG A 210 9.46 -0.35 13.68
C ARG A 210 10.64 -1.22 13.23
N LYS A 211 11.55 -1.60 14.12
CA LYS A 211 12.66 -2.50 13.80
C LYS A 211 12.18 -3.95 13.66
N ALA A 212 11.33 -4.41 14.57
CA ALA A 212 10.80 -5.78 14.58
C ALA A 212 9.94 -6.10 13.35
N PHE A 213 9.11 -5.15 12.92
CA PHE A 213 8.16 -5.31 11.82
C PHE A 213 8.46 -4.41 10.62
N GLY A 214 9.68 -3.86 10.56
CA GLY A 214 10.07 -2.91 9.54
C GLY A 214 10.27 -3.54 8.16
N LEU A 215 10.83 -2.76 7.26
CA LEU A 215 11.41 -3.24 6.00
C LEU A 215 12.87 -2.75 5.93
N GLY A 216 13.60 -2.77 7.04
CA GLY A 216 14.91 -2.10 7.22
C GLY A 216 16.08 -2.72 6.44
N SER A 217 17.03 -1.89 6.00
CA SER A 217 18.12 -2.23 5.05
C SER A 217 19.00 -3.40 5.47
N ASP A 218 19.12 -3.64 6.76
CA ASP A 218 20.13 -4.57 7.30
C ASP A 218 19.71 -6.04 7.13
N TRP A 219 18.49 -6.29 6.63
CA TRP A 219 17.93 -7.61 6.44
C TRP A 219 16.97 -7.75 5.24
N ILE A 220 16.72 -6.68 4.47
CA ILE A 220 15.74 -6.59 3.35
C ILE A 220 15.86 -7.73 2.32
N THR A 221 17.00 -8.41 2.24
CA THR A 221 17.22 -9.53 1.31
C THR A 221 17.28 -10.92 1.97
N LYS A 222 17.05 -11.08 3.29
CA LYS A 222 17.25 -12.37 3.98
C LYS A 222 16.16 -12.88 4.92
N SER A 223 15.22 -12.06 5.39
CA SER A 223 14.13 -12.59 6.24
C SER A 223 12.89 -12.89 5.40
N ALA A 224 12.35 -14.11 5.58
CA ALA A 224 11.13 -14.57 4.93
C ALA A 224 9.94 -13.61 5.14
N TYR A 225 9.94 -12.87 6.25
CA TYR A 225 8.93 -11.87 6.56
C TYR A 225 8.96 -10.67 5.58
N ALA A 226 10.12 -10.06 5.27
CA ALA A 226 10.17 -8.95 4.29
C ALA A 226 9.77 -9.44 2.92
N THR A 227 10.30 -10.59 2.51
CA THR A 227 9.97 -11.15 1.20
C THR A 227 8.46 -11.34 1.07
N LYS A 228 7.80 -11.93 2.10
CA LYS A 228 6.35 -12.05 2.15
C LYS A 228 5.66 -10.67 2.06
N MET A 229 6.05 -9.73 2.92
CA MET A 229 5.43 -8.40 2.95
C MET A 229 5.60 -7.63 1.63
N ILE A 230 6.75 -7.73 0.98
CA ILE A 230 7.00 -7.13 -0.33
C ILE A 230 6.11 -7.79 -1.38
N GLN A 231 6.13 -9.12 -1.47
CA GLN A 231 5.37 -9.88 -2.47
C GLN A 231 3.87 -9.61 -2.38
N VAL A 232 3.30 -9.68 -1.18
CA VAL A 232 1.87 -9.44 -0.97
C VAL A 232 1.52 -7.97 -1.21
N SER A 233 2.30 -7.02 -0.67
CA SER A 233 1.98 -5.58 -0.79
C SER A 233 2.18 -5.01 -2.19
N THR A 234 2.98 -5.65 -3.03
CA THR A 234 3.33 -5.16 -4.37
C THR A 234 2.68 -5.95 -5.50
N LEU A 235 2.44 -7.26 -5.32
CA LEU A 235 1.93 -8.14 -6.38
C LEU A 235 0.76 -9.03 -5.94
N GLY A 236 0.37 -9.00 -4.66
CA GLY A 236 -0.66 -9.91 -4.12
C GLY A 236 -0.20 -11.38 -4.04
N LEU A 237 1.11 -11.64 -4.10
CA LEU A 237 1.62 -13.01 -4.14
C LEU A 237 1.79 -13.59 -2.73
N THR A 238 1.13 -14.71 -2.46
CA THR A 238 1.33 -15.55 -1.27
C THR A 238 2.20 -16.78 -1.59
N ALA A 239 3.15 -17.10 -0.71
CA ALA A 239 3.92 -18.34 -0.79
C ALA A 239 3.01 -19.55 -0.49
N GLY A 240 3.16 -20.65 -1.24
CA GLY A 240 2.40 -21.89 -1.02
C GLY A 240 1.05 -21.99 -1.75
N ASP A 241 0.39 -20.87 -2.06
CA ASP A 241 -0.89 -20.87 -2.80
C ASP A 241 -0.71 -20.56 -4.28
N ALA A 242 -0.42 -21.58 -5.09
CA ALA A 242 -0.23 -21.39 -6.53
C ALA A 242 -1.55 -21.24 -7.32
N VAL A 243 -2.70 -21.54 -6.70
CA VAL A 243 -3.97 -21.75 -7.41
C VAL A 243 -5.01 -20.65 -7.14
N VAL A 244 -4.89 -19.91 -6.04
CA VAL A 244 -5.86 -18.88 -5.64
C VAL A 244 -5.52 -17.55 -6.30
N ASP A 245 -6.52 -16.90 -6.91
CA ASP A 245 -6.38 -15.54 -7.44
C ASP A 245 -6.10 -14.57 -6.27
N PRO A 246 -5.05 -13.73 -6.33
CA PRO A 246 -4.76 -12.71 -5.32
C PRO A 246 -5.94 -11.80 -4.97
N PHE A 247 -6.82 -11.51 -5.93
CA PHE A 247 -7.97 -10.65 -5.70
C PHE A 247 -9.06 -11.35 -4.89
N ASP A 248 -9.20 -12.68 -4.99
CA ASP A 248 -10.15 -13.46 -4.18
C ASP A 248 -9.78 -13.45 -2.69
N LYS A 249 -8.52 -13.14 -2.38
CA LYS A 249 -8.02 -12.98 -1.01
C LYS A 249 -8.26 -11.59 -0.42
N ILE A 250 -8.83 -10.67 -1.18
CA ILE A 250 -9.22 -9.34 -0.69
C ILE A 250 -10.63 -9.45 -0.11
N SER A 251 -10.75 -9.18 1.20
CA SER A 251 -12.05 -9.18 1.88
C SER A 251 -12.26 -7.86 2.61
N ASP A 252 -13.36 -7.19 2.29
CA ASP A 252 -13.87 -6.06 3.06
C ASP A 252 -14.77 -6.63 4.18
N VAL A 253 -14.38 -6.44 5.45
CA VAL A 253 -15.18 -6.90 6.61
C VAL A 253 -16.54 -6.20 6.68
N THR A 254 -16.76 -5.18 5.85
CA THR A 254 -18.07 -4.53 5.75
C THR A 254 -19.12 -5.32 4.95
N ASP A 255 -18.75 -6.43 4.30
CA ASP A 255 -19.61 -7.16 3.36
C ASP A 255 -20.50 -8.27 3.96
N ASP A 256 -20.69 -8.32 5.29
CA ASP A 256 -21.84 -9.05 5.85
C ASP A 256 -23.16 -8.27 5.71
N ARG A 257 -23.11 -7.05 5.14
CA ARG A 257 -24.29 -6.22 4.83
C ARG A 257 -24.12 -5.36 3.57
N ALA A 258 -23.97 -5.95 2.39
CA ALA A 258 -24.71 -5.56 1.19
C ALA A 258 -24.13 -6.23 -0.07
N HIS A 259 -24.87 -7.21 -0.60
CA HIS A 259 -24.82 -7.51 -2.02
C HIS A 259 -25.08 -6.24 -2.85
N LEU A 260 -24.01 -5.61 -3.32
CA LEU A 260 -24.05 -4.74 -4.48
C LEU A 260 -22.97 -5.21 -5.45
N PRO A 261 -23.32 -5.46 -6.73
CA PRO A 261 -22.39 -5.99 -7.71
C PRO A 261 -21.27 -4.99 -7.98
N LEU A 262 -20.04 -5.49 -8.02
CA LEU A 262 -18.85 -4.79 -8.47
C LEU A 262 -19.12 -4.05 -9.80
N PRO A 263 -18.62 -2.82 -10.02
CA PRO A 263 -18.74 -2.17 -11.30
C PRO A 263 -17.93 -2.94 -12.34
N CYS A 264 -18.60 -3.40 -13.39
CA CYS A 264 -18.02 -4.07 -14.55
C CYS A 264 -17.06 -3.11 -15.28
N TRP A 265 -15.76 -3.22 -15.03
CA TRP A 265 -14.72 -2.58 -15.82
C TRP A 265 -14.09 -3.59 -16.79
N ARG A 266 -14.88 -4.08 -17.76
CA ARG A 266 -14.38 -4.71 -19.00
C ARG A 266 -15.41 -4.61 -20.11
N MET A 267 -15.14 -3.75 -21.11
CA MET A 267 -15.31 -3.96 -22.57
C MET A 267 -14.86 -2.65 -23.27
N LEU A 268 -13.68 -2.63 -23.92
CA LEU A 268 -13.51 -2.69 -25.39
C LEU A 268 -14.41 -1.65 -26.10
N GLY A 269 -13.88 -0.60 -26.72
CA GLY A 269 -13.02 -0.68 -27.90
C GLY A 269 -13.88 -0.82 -29.17
N HIS A 270 -14.25 0.29 -29.81
CA HIS A 270 -14.45 0.49 -31.25
C HIS A 270 -15.23 1.79 -31.50
N ILE A 271 -14.55 2.82 -32.02
CA ILE A 271 -15.22 3.89 -32.76
C ILE A 271 -14.70 3.80 -34.18
N GLY A 272 -15.50 3.16 -35.03
CA GLY A 272 -15.39 3.27 -36.47
C GLY A 272 -15.82 4.67 -36.88
N LEU A 273 -14.94 5.36 -37.58
CA LEU A 273 -15.26 6.58 -38.31
C LEU A 273 -15.70 6.19 -39.72
N ASN A 274 -16.88 6.67 -40.13
CA ASN A 274 -17.26 7.18 -41.46
C ASN A 274 -18.80 7.29 -41.57
N PRO A 275 -19.36 8.04 -42.55
CA PRO A 275 -19.28 9.50 -42.66
C PRO A 275 -20.67 10.12 -42.98
N VAL A 276 -20.94 11.37 -42.60
CA VAL A 276 -21.82 12.30 -43.33
C VAL A 276 -21.30 13.71 -43.11
#